data_AF-A0A1I7TUK6-F1
#
_entry.id   AF-A0A1I7TUK6-F1
#
_cell.length_a   1.000
_cell.length_b   1.000
_cell.length_c   1.000
_cell.angle_alpha   90.00
_cell.angle_beta   90.00
_cell.angle_gamma   90.00
#
_symmetry.space_group_name_H-M   'P 1'
#
loop_
_entity.id
_entity.type
_entity.pdbx_description
1 polymer ?
#
loop_
_entity_poly.entity_id
_entity_poly.type
_entity_poly.pdbx_seq_one_letter_code
_entity_poly.pdbx_strand_id
1 'polypeptide(L)'
;MTTFPLFHLPLVAMEHVLCMMPPFDLIDLSKTSSRAKRAVKRFLRLKPKFEISIGYTEEPHIILANINESWGSFRTTDESRIGYETETLLSLPFHKTIKHSMNPYEEWMKEYEYVKGFLDCRLAGVFYGAFTDLPRQFNEIGDWILTKFRQSRLDNPR
;
A
#
# COMPACT_ATOMS: atom_id res chain seq x y z
N MET A 1 17.99 24.39 7.20
CA MET A 1 17.09 23.30 6.76
C MET A 1 16.01 23.90 5.88
N THR A 2 15.99 23.57 4.59
CA THR A 2 14.94 24.01 3.67
C THR A 2 13.67 23.22 3.98
N THR A 3 12.66 23.90 4.49
CA THR A 3 11.34 23.32 4.76
C THR A 3 10.68 22.95 3.43
N PHE A 4 10.06 21.76 3.36
CA PHE A 4 9.42 21.26 2.14
C PHE A 4 8.32 22.24 1.68
N PRO A 5 8.32 22.73 0.42
CA PRO A 5 7.46 23.82 -0.04
C PRO A 5 5.96 23.61 0.22
N LEU A 6 5.49 22.36 0.10
CA LEU A 6 4.10 21.98 0.35
C LEU A 6 3.60 22.42 1.73
N PHE A 7 4.46 22.40 2.76
CA PHE A 7 4.05 22.74 4.12
C PHE A 7 4.10 24.25 4.42
N HIS A 8 4.44 25.09 3.44
CA HIS A 8 4.26 26.54 3.52
C HIS A 8 2.94 27.00 2.91
N LEU A 9 2.23 26.11 2.22
CA LEU A 9 0.94 26.45 1.64
C LEU A 9 -0.10 26.67 2.75
N PRO A 10 -1.10 27.55 2.51
CA PRO A 10 -2.30 27.60 3.33
C PRO A 10 -2.93 26.22 3.45
N LEU A 11 -3.57 25.94 4.60
CA LEU A 11 -4.12 24.62 4.92
C LEU A 11 -4.97 24.03 3.78
N VAL A 12 -5.88 24.84 3.22
CA VAL A 12 -6.78 24.43 2.13
C VAL A 12 -6.00 24.04 0.86
N ALA A 13 -4.99 24.82 0.49
CA ALA A 13 -4.16 24.52 -0.67
C ALA A 13 -3.33 23.24 -0.46
N MET A 14 -2.79 23.04 0.74
CA MET A 14 -2.09 21.81 1.10
C MET A 14 -3.02 20.59 1.02
N GLU A 15 -4.23 20.67 1.58
CA GLU A 15 -5.21 19.58 1.54
C GLU A 15 -5.66 19.26 0.12
N HIS A 16 -5.80 20.27 -0.74
CA HIS A 16 -6.07 20.05 -2.17
C HIS A 16 -4.96 19.27 -2.85
N VAL A 17 -3.69 19.63 -2.62
CA VAL A 17 -2.55 18.88 -3.17
C VAL A 17 -2.58 17.44 -2.67
N LEU A 18 -2.75 17.22 -1.36
CA LEU A 18 -2.81 15.86 -0.79
C LEU A 18 -3.99 15.05 -1.34
N CYS A 19 -5.11 15.68 -1.68
CA CYS A 19 -6.28 15.01 -2.26
C CYS A 19 -6.08 14.55 -3.70
N MET A 20 -5.13 15.14 -4.43
CA MET A 20 -4.81 14.75 -5.80
C MET A 20 -3.69 13.69 -5.86
N MET A 21 -3.06 13.36 -4.73
CA MET A 21 -1.98 12.38 -4.70
C MET A 21 -2.53 10.95 -4.56
N PRO A 22 -2.00 9.99 -5.32
CA PRO A 22 -2.24 8.57 -5.10
C PRO A 22 -1.94 8.16 -3.65
N PRO A 23 -2.66 7.19 -3.07
CA PRO A 23 -2.44 6.77 -1.69
C PRO A 23 -1.01 6.30 -1.40
N PHE A 24 -0.35 5.61 -2.34
CA PHE A 24 1.04 5.21 -2.17
C PHE A 24 2.02 6.39 -2.21
N ASP A 25 1.71 7.45 -2.96
CA ASP A 25 2.52 8.67 -2.94
C ASP A 25 2.34 9.43 -1.62
N LEU A 26 1.14 9.41 -1.04
CA LEU A 26 0.89 9.92 0.31
C LEU A 26 1.69 9.14 1.37
N ILE A 27 1.74 7.81 1.24
CA ILE A 27 2.55 6.93 2.10
C ILE A 27 4.03 7.26 1.94
N ASP A 28 4.54 7.41 0.72
CA ASP A 28 5.95 7.74 0.49
C ASP A 28 6.28 9.16 0.98
N LEU A 29 5.39 10.13 0.77
CA LEU A 29 5.51 11.48 1.34
C LEU A 29 5.59 11.42 2.87
N SER A 30 4.80 10.57 3.52
CA SER A 30 4.79 10.42 4.98
C SER A 30 6.11 9.86 5.57
N LYS A 31 6.95 9.22 4.74
CA LYS A 31 8.29 8.73 5.13
C LYS A 31 9.37 9.82 5.07
N THR A 32 9.13 10.93 4.37
CA THR A 32 10.16 11.97 4.14
C THR A 32 10.51 12.81 5.39
N SER A 33 9.54 13.03 6.28
CA SER A 33 9.77 13.81 7.51
C SER A 33 8.64 13.60 8.53
N SER A 34 8.92 13.87 9.82
CA SER A 34 7.90 13.81 10.86
C SER A 34 6.75 14.81 10.65
N ARG A 35 7.04 15.96 10.03
CA ARG A 35 6.03 16.97 9.65
C ARG A 35 5.12 16.43 8.54
N ALA A 36 5.70 15.83 7.50
CA ALA A 36 4.94 15.20 6.43
C ALA A 36 4.07 14.05 6.95
N LYS A 37 4.65 13.18 7.79
CA LYS A 37 3.92 12.10 8.45
C LYS A 37 2.68 12.60 9.18
N ARG A 38 2.80 13.67 9.97
CA ARG A 38 1.67 14.27 10.70
C ARG A 38 0.63 14.88 9.76
N ALA A 39 1.06 15.59 8.72
CA ALA A 39 0.15 16.23 7.76
C ALA A 39 -0.68 15.18 7.01
N VAL A 40 -0.02 14.17 6.43
CA VAL A 40 -0.70 13.07 5.72
C VAL A 40 -1.61 12.28 6.66
N LYS A 41 -1.14 11.94 7.87
CA LYS A 41 -1.97 11.21 8.85
C LYS A 41 -3.22 12.00 9.24
N ARG A 42 -3.11 13.33 9.40
CA ARG A 42 -4.27 14.19 9.68
C ARG A 42 -5.24 14.22 8.50
N PHE A 43 -4.72 14.36 7.28
CA PHE A 43 -5.52 14.38 6.06
C PHE A 43 -6.30 13.07 5.87
N LEU A 44 -5.64 11.92 6.01
CA LEU A 44 -6.26 10.60 5.82
C LEU A 44 -7.32 10.26 6.88
N ARG A 45 -7.19 10.77 8.11
CA ARG A 45 -8.22 10.60 9.16
C ARG A 45 -9.57 11.24 8.81
N LEU A 46 -9.59 12.22 7.90
CA LEU A 46 -10.79 12.94 7.49
C LEU A 46 -11.41 12.35 6.21
N LYS A 47 -10.77 11.35 5.59
CA LYS A 47 -11.19 10.74 4.32
C LYS A 47 -11.71 9.31 4.54
N PRO A 48 -12.44 8.74 3.55
CA PRO A 48 -12.89 7.35 3.61
C PRO A 48 -11.72 6.41 3.90
N LYS A 49 -11.95 5.42 4.78
CA LYS A 49 -10.91 4.46 5.15
C LYS A 49 -10.64 3.53 3.97
N PHE A 50 -9.36 3.35 3.65
CA PHE A 50 -8.94 2.32 2.71
C PHE A 50 -9.11 0.94 3.31
N GLU A 51 -9.48 -0.02 2.47
CA GLU A 51 -9.32 -1.43 2.77
C GLU A 51 -7.95 -1.89 2.27
N ILE A 52 -7.17 -2.54 3.13
CA ILE A 52 -5.87 -3.09 2.75
C ILE A 52 -6.08 -4.54 2.34
N SER A 53 -5.54 -4.94 1.20
CA SER A 53 -5.36 -6.34 0.84
C SER A 53 -3.90 -6.58 0.48
N ILE A 54 -3.41 -7.78 0.75
CA ILE A 54 -2.05 -8.18 0.40
C ILE A 54 -2.09 -9.47 -0.37
N GLY A 55 -1.10 -9.71 -1.22
CA GLY A 55 -1.09 -10.95 -1.96
C GLY A 55 0.20 -11.22 -2.68
N TYR A 56 0.25 -12.42 -3.21
CA TYR A 56 1.30 -12.89 -4.09
C TYR A 56 0.63 -13.73 -5.17
N THR A 57 0.58 -13.20 -6.39
CA THR A 57 0.10 -13.91 -7.58
C THR A 57 1.27 -14.26 -8.48
N GLU A 58 1.80 -13.28 -9.19
CA GLU A 58 3.10 -13.32 -9.87
C GLU A 58 4.15 -12.53 -9.10
N GLU A 59 3.72 -11.44 -8.46
CA GLU A 59 4.56 -10.48 -7.75
C GLU A 59 3.93 -10.15 -6.39
N PRO A 60 4.73 -9.97 -5.34
CA PRO A 60 4.20 -9.54 -4.04
C PRO A 60 3.65 -8.11 -4.16
N HIS A 61 2.45 -7.92 -3.64
CA HIS A 61 1.72 -6.66 -3.78
C HIS A 61 0.88 -6.29 -2.57
N ILE A 62 0.66 -4.98 -2.42
CA ILE A 62 -0.28 -4.39 -1.48
C ILE A 62 -1.31 -3.63 -2.30
N ILE A 63 -2.59 -3.88 -2.04
CA ILE A 63 -3.70 -3.18 -2.65
C ILE A 63 -4.39 -2.34 -1.59
N LEU A 64 -4.62 -1.07 -1.93
CA LEU A 64 -5.46 -0.14 -1.19
C LEU A 64 -6.73 0.06 -2.01
N ALA A 65 -7.87 -0.37 -1.47
CA ALA A 65 -9.16 -0.21 -2.13
C ALA A 65 -9.99 0.85 -1.41
N ASN A 66 -10.67 1.67 -2.20
CA ASN A 66 -11.77 2.52 -1.77
C ASN A 66 -13.02 2.17 -2.60
N ILE A 67 -14.17 2.76 -2.26
CA ILE A 67 -15.46 2.52 -2.91
C ILE A 67 -15.43 2.78 -4.43
N ASN A 68 -14.58 3.72 -4.88
CA ASN A 68 -14.59 4.19 -6.27
C ASN A 68 -13.44 3.68 -7.13
N GLU A 69 -12.32 3.30 -6.51
CA GLU A 69 -11.09 2.98 -7.23
C GLU A 69 -10.12 2.24 -6.30
N SER A 70 -9.10 1.61 -6.88
CA SER A 70 -8.11 0.84 -6.15
C SER A 70 -6.69 1.14 -6.66
N TRP A 71 -5.72 1.01 -5.77
CA TRP A 71 -4.30 1.20 -6.07
C TRP A 71 -3.51 -0.01 -5.63
N GLY A 72 -2.60 -0.49 -6.47
CA GLY A 72 -1.70 -1.58 -6.18
C GLY A 72 -0.23 -1.14 -6.24
N SER A 73 0.54 -1.50 -5.22
CA SER A 73 2.01 -1.38 -5.20
C SER A 73 2.59 -2.78 -5.33
N PHE A 74 3.29 -3.03 -6.44
CA PHE A 74 3.88 -4.32 -6.81
C PHE A 74 5.41 -4.22 -6.73
N ARG A 75 6.05 -5.32 -6.34
CA ARG A 75 7.51 -5.44 -6.30
C ARG A 75 7.98 -6.53 -7.25
N THR A 76 8.95 -6.20 -8.09
CA THR A 76 9.50 -7.12 -9.08
C THR A 76 11.01 -7.05 -9.11
N THR A 77 11.66 -8.17 -9.45
CA THR A 77 13.09 -8.20 -9.78
C THR A 77 13.34 -7.90 -11.25
N ASP A 78 12.30 -7.87 -12.08
CA ASP A 78 12.40 -7.61 -13.51
C ASP A 78 12.30 -6.10 -13.79
N GLU A 79 13.43 -5.47 -14.08
CA GLU A 79 13.49 -4.04 -14.38
C GLU A 79 12.67 -3.63 -15.62
N SER A 80 12.41 -4.57 -16.55
CA SER A 80 11.63 -4.28 -17.76
C SER A 80 10.13 -4.05 -17.47
N ARG A 81 9.65 -4.49 -16.31
CA ARG A 81 8.25 -4.36 -15.87
C ARG A 81 8.01 -3.10 -15.03
N ILE A 82 9.03 -2.30 -14.73
CA ILE A 82 8.88 -1.09 -13.90
C ILE A 82 7.96 -0.09 -14.62
N GLY A 83 6.98 0.44 -13.90
CA GLY A 83 6.13 1.48 -14.47
C GLY A 83 4.84 1.72 -13.72
N TYR A 84 3.96 2.44 -14.41
CA TYR A 84 2.61 2.74 -13.99
C TYR A 84 1.64 2.27 -15.07
N GLU A 85 0.64 1.49 -14.65
CA GLU A 85 -0.40 0.93 -15.49
C GLU A 85 -1.77 1.29 -14.90
N THR A 86 -2.74 1.54 -15.77
CA THR A 86 -4.15 1.70 -15.37
C THR A 86 -4.96 0.60 -16.02
N GLU A 87 -5.65 -0.17 -15.19
CA GLU A 87 -6.48 -1.30 -15.58
C GLU A 87 -7.88 -1.14 -15.00
N THR A 88 -8.78 -2.08 -15.30
CA THR A 88 -10.10 -2.17 -14.68
C THR A 88 -10.21 -3.46 -13.88
N LEU A 89 -10.44 -3.35 -12.58
CA LEU A 89 -10.64 -4.48 -11.67
C LEU A 89 -12.06 -4.42 -11.10
N LEU A 90 -12.87 -5.45 -11.32
CA LEU A 90 -14.27 -5.50 -10.88
C LEU A 90 -15.10 -4.27 -11.33
N SER A 91 -14.84 -3.77 -12.55
CA SER A 91 -15.47 -2.56 -13.11
C SER A 91 -15.08 -1.24 -12.44
N LEU A 92 -14.06 -1.23 -11.58
CA LEU A 92 -13.48 -0.03 -10.98
C LEU A 92 -12.08 0.26 -11.54
N PRO A 93 -11.67 1.53 -11.64
CA PRO A 93 -10.29 1.88 -11.96
C PRO A 93 -9.30 1.23 -11.00
N PHE A 94 -8.29 0.59 -11.56
CA PHE A 94 -7.18 0.01 -10.83
C PHE A 94 -5.86 0.63 -11.28
N HIS A 95 -5.18 1.29 -10.36
CA HIS A 95 -3.91 1.96 -10.60
C HIS A 95 -2.78 1.09 -10.07
N LYS A 96 -1.96 0.56 -10.98
CA LYS A 96 -0.90 -0.38 -10.68
C LYS A 96 0.45 0.30 -10.83
N THR A 97 1.23 0.32 -9.75
CA THR A 97 2.60 0.80 -9.74
C THR A 97 3.53 -0.37 -9.48
N ILE A 98 4.43 -0.65 -10.43
CA ILE A 98 5.42 -1.72 -10.34
C ILE A 98 6.77 -1.08 -10.04
N LYS A 99 7.38 -1.48 -8.91
CA LYS A 99 8.67 -0.96 -8.45
C LYS A 99 9.70 -2.10 -8.47
N HIS A 100 10.90 -1.79 -8.95
CA HIS A 100 12.01 -2.73 -8.86
C HIS A 100 12.45 -2.94 -7.41
N SER A 101 12.84 -4.17 -7.10
CA SER A 101 13.35 -4.58 -5.80
C SER A 101 14.28 -5.77 -5.94
N MET A 102 15.46 -5.69 -5.31
CA MET A 102 16.39 -6.83 -5.23
C MET A 102 15.91 -7.88 -4.22
N ASN A 103 15.07 -7.48 -3.25
CA ASN A 103 14.45 -8.36 -2.27
C ASN A 103 12.95 -8.04 -2.14
N PRO A 104 12.13 -8.40 -3.15
CA PRO A 104 10.75 -7.97 -3.25
C PRO A 104 9.91 -8.39 -2.05
N TYR A 105 10.19 -9.55 -1.45
CA TYR A 105 9.46 -10.06 -0.30
C TYR A 105 9.74 -9.28 0.99
N GLU A 106 11.01 -9.05 1.30
CA GLU A 106 11.38 -8.33 2.53
C GLU A 106 10.88 -6.88 2.48
N GLU A 107 11.04 -6.22 1.32
CA GLU A 107 10.56 -4.86 1.13
C GLU A 107 9.03 -4.76 1.17
N TRP A 108 8.32 -5.72 0.56
CA TRP A 108 6.87 -5.81 0.62
C TRP A 108 6.35 -6.01 2.05
N MET A 109 6.96 -6.91 2.82
CA MET A 109 6.59 -7.12 4.23
C MET A 109 6.80 -5.87 5.07
N LYS A 110 7.94 -5.18 4.90
CA LYS A 110 8.24 -3.90 5.58
C LYS A 110 7.24 -2.81 5.19
N GLU A 111 6.88 -2.73 3.92
CA GLU A 111 5.90 -1.78 3.42
C GLU A 111 4.52 -2.04 4.03
N TYR A 112 4.09 -3.30 4.10
CA TYR A 112 2.83 -3.67 4.74
C TYR A 112 2.78 -3.25 6.21
N GLU A 113 3.82 -3.53 7.00
CA GLU A 113 3.86 -3.14 8.42
C GLU A 113 3.76 -1.62 8.58
N TYR A 114 4.46 -0.88 7.71
CA TYR A 114 4.36 0.58 7.70
C TYR A 114 2.94 1.04 7.36
N VAL A 115 2.36 0.54 6.27
CA VAL A 115 1.06 0.96 5.76
C VAL A 115 -0.05 0.63 6.75
N LYS A 116 -0.06 -0.60 7.31
CA LYS A 116 -1.02 -1.01 8.34
C LYS A 116 -0.95 -0.09 9.55
N GLY A 117 0.24 0.12 10.11
CA GLY A 117 0.42 0.97 11.31
C GLY A 117 0.19 2.46 11.05
N PHE A 118 0.40 2.91 9.82
CA PHE A 118 0.20 4.31 9.43
C PHE A 118 -1.28 4.64 9.21
N LEU A 119 -1.97 3.81 8.44
CA LEU A 119 -3.37 4.01 8.07
C LEU A 119 -4.34 3.56 9.15
N ASP A 120 -3.92 2.71 10.08
CA ASP A 120 -4.80 2.10 11.09
C ASP A 120 -6.00 1.38 10.42
N CYS A 121 -5.71 0.71 9.31
CA CYS A 121 -6.69 0.07 8.45
C CYS A 121 -6.74 -1.44 8.68
N ARG A 122 -7.92 -2.01 8.39
CA ARG A 122 -8.16 -3.44 8.47
C ARG A 122 -7.59 -4.14 7.23
N LEU A 123 -7.01 -5.32 7.45
CA LEU A 123 -6.72 -6.26 6.37
C LEU A 123 -8.03 -6.90 5.92
N ALA A 124 -8.52 -6.51 4.76
CA ALA A 124 -9.79 -6.95 4.18
C ALA A 124 -9.66 -8.30 3.47
N GLY A 125 -8.53 -8.53 2.79
CA GLY A 125 -8.35 -9.71 1.96
C GLY A 125 -6.90 -10.13 1.82
N VAL A 126 -6.73 -11.39 1.42
CA VAL A 126 -5.46 -11.96 0.99
C VAL A 126 -5.66 -12.58 -0.39
N PHE A 127 -4.81 -12.23 -1.34
CA PHE A 127 -4.82 -12.81 -2.69
C PHE A 127 -3.69 -13.84 -2.84
N TYR A 128 -4.04 -15.02 -3.34
CA TYR A 128 -3.11 -16.10 -3.67
C TYR A 128 -3.15 -16.36 -5.17
N GLY A 129 -1.99 -16.43 -5.83
CA GLY A 129 -1.85 -16.98 -7.18
C GLY A 129 -2.02 -18.50 -7.20
N ALA A 130 -2.23 -19.06 -8.39
CA ALA A 130 -2.22 -20.50 -8.57
C ALA A 130 -0.87 -21.08 -8.12
N PHE A 131 -0.92 -22.04 -7.20
CA PHE A 131 0.21 -22.62 -6.47
C PHE A 131 1.19 -23.45 -7.31
N THR A 132 1.14 -23.37 -8.65
CA THR A 132 1.77 -24.39 -9.51
C THR A 132 3.28 -24.25 -9.63
N ASP A 133 3.87 -23.08 -9.38
CA ASP A 133 5.29 -22.82 -9.68
C ASP A 133 6.05 -22.10 -8.55
N LEU A 134 6.00 -22.63 -7.33
CA LEU A 134 6.60 -21.96 -6.17
C LEU A 134 7.94 -22.58 -5.70
N PRO A 135 9.00 -21.77 -5.55
CA PRO A 135 10.25 -22.19 -4.91
C PRO A 135 10.10 -22.35 -3.39
N ARG A 136 11.01 -23.11 -2.76
CA ARG A 136 11.04 -23.52 -1.33
C ARG A 136 10.78 -22.43 -0.27
N GLN A 137 10.92 -21.15 -0.59
CA GLN A 137 10.69 -20.01 0.32
C GLN A 137 9.20 -19.74 0.60
N PHE A 138 8.30 -20.48 -0.04
CA PHE A 138 6.86 -20.25 0.03
C PHE A 138 6.22 -20.54 1.39
N ASN A 139 6.77 -21.48 2.17
CA ASN A 139 6.21 -21.78 3.49
C ASN A 139 6.28 -20.57 4.42
N GLU A 140 7.41 -19.85 4.42
CA GLU A 140 7.60 -18.68 5.30
C GLU A 140 6.69 -17.51 4.90
N ILE A 141 6.51 -17.26 3.60
CA ILE A 141 5.63 -16.20 3.10
C ILE A 141 4.17 -16.55 3.35
N GLY A 142 3.77 -17.78 3.05
CA GLY A 142 2.42 -18.29 3.30
C GLY A 142 2.07 -18.22 4.79
N ASP A 143 2.97 -18.69 5.65
CA ASP A 143 2.81 -18.63 7.11
C ASP A 143 2.75 -17.19 7.62
N TRP A 144 3.59 -16.30 7.08
CA TRP A 144 3.56 -14.87 7.42
C TRP A 144 2.22 -14.24 7.06
N ILE A 145 1.73 -14.44 5.83
CA ILE A 145 0.43 -13.93 5.37
C ILE A 145 -0.70 -14.46 6.26
N LEU A 146 -0.73 -15.78 6.52
CA LEU A 146 -1.74 -16.40 7.37
C LEU A 146 -1.70 -15.84 8.79
N THR A 147 -0.50 -15.58 9.32
CA THR A 147 -0.32 -14.93 10.63
C THR A 147 -0.91 -13.53 10.64
N LYS A 148 -0.65 -12.71 9.61
CA LYS A 148 -1.23 -11.36 9.50
C LYS A 148 -2.75 -11.38 9.36
N PHE A 149 -3.28 -12.32 8.59
CA PHE A 149 -4.71 -12.51 8.44
C PHE A 149 -5.38 -12.91 9.76
N ARG A 150 -4.81 -13.87 10.50
CA ARG A 150 -5.30 -14.27 11.82
C ARG A 150 -5.26 -13.13 12.84
N GLN A 151 -4.15 -12.39 12.90
CA GLN A 151 -4.02 -11.21 13.79
C GLN A 151 -5.12 -10.18 13.49
N SER A 152 -5.34 -9.85 12.20
CA SER A 152 -6.37 -8.88 11.80
C SER A 152 -7.80 -9.28 12.21
N ARG A 153 -8.08 -10.57 12.39
CA ARG A 153 -9.37 -11.08 12.89
C ARG A 153 -9.48 -11.03 14.42
N LEU A 154 -8.36 -11.12 15.13
CA LEU A 154 -8.33 -11.08 16.61
C LEU A 154 -8.40 -9.64 17.13
N ASP A 155 -7.80 -8.69 16.42
CA ASP A 155 -7.76 -7.27 16.80
C ASP A 155 -9.15 -6.59 16.77
N ASN A 156 -10.19 -7.27 16.27
CA ASN A 156 -11.56 -6.74 16.20
C ASN A 156 -12.61 -7.87 16.08
N PRO A 157 -13.01 -8.52 17.20
CA PRO A 157 -14.10 -9.50 17.18
C PRO A 157 -15.40 -8.77 16.83
N ARG A 158 -16.16 -9.34 15.88
CA ARG A 158 -17.48 -8.82 15.50
C ARG A 158 -18.41 -8.66 16.70
#